data_AF-A0A414S6F7-F1
#
_entry.id   AF-A0A414S6F7-F1
#
_cell.length_a   1.000
_cell.length_b   1.000
_cell.length_c   1.000
_cell.angle_alpha   90.00
_cell.angle_beta   90.00
_cell.angle_gamma   90.00
#
_symmetry.space_group_name_H-M   'P 1'
#
loop_
_entity.id
_entity.type
_entity.pdbx_description
1 polymer ?
#
loop_
_entity_poly.entity_id
_entity_poly.type
_entity_poly.pdbx_seq_one_letter_code
_entity_poly.pdbx_strand_id
1 'polypeptide(L)'
;MVTAMTKKIINGKKYDVETARLVDRWTYGNPSDFYYQDEMLLCKTTGEYFLYAQGGPLSDYRTYSSPTSWGGGEDIVPFTLYQAKCWAMEHMDGDAYEAEFGEVEE
;
A
#
# COMPACT_ATOMS: atom_id res chain seq x y z
N MET A 1 -21.17 -3.27 4.97
CA MET A 1 -20.19 -3.03 3.91
C MET A 1 -19.30 -1.91 4.40
N VAL A 2 -18.07 -2.23 4.83
CA VAL A 2 -17.10 -1.20 5.21
C VAL A 2 -16.61 -0.57 3.92
N THR A 3 -16.78 0.74 3.77
CA THR A 3 -16.36 1.45 2.56
C THR A 3 -14.86 1.61 2.61
N ALA A 4 -14.13 0.77 1.89
CA ALA A 4 -12.69 0.97 1.68
C ALA A 4 -12.47 2.36 1.04
N MET A 5 -11.53 3.14 1.56
CA MET A 5 -11.04 4.39 0.99
C MET A 5 -10.39 4.12 -0.37
N THR A 6 -11.19 4.17 -1.42
CA THR A 6 -10.70 3.93 -2.79
C THR A 6 -9.97 5.12 -3.40
N LYS A 7 -10.12 6.32 -2.85
CA LYS A 7 -9.54 7.55 -3.41
C LYS A 7 -9.26 8.60 -2.35
N LYS A 8 -8.09 9.23 -2.44
CA LYS A 8 -7.63 10.29 -1.53
C LYS A 8 -6.89 11.36 -2.32
N ILE A 9 -7.07 12.63 -1.95
CA ILE A 9 -6.33 13.75 -2.52
C ILE A 9 -5.23 14.12 -1.54
N ILE A 10 -3.97 13.97 -1.96
CA ILE A 10 -2.80 14.28 -1.13
C ILE A 10 -1.95 15.27 -1.91
N ASN A 11 -1.67 16.43 -1.30
CA ASN A 11 -0.86 17.49 -1.90
C ASN A 11 -1.33 17.93 -3.30
N GLY A 12 -2.65 18.04 -3.50
CA GLY A 12 -3.27 18.40 -4.78
C GLY A 12 -3.28 17.29 -5.83
N LYS A 13 -2.72 16.11 -5.55
CA LYS A 13 -2.73 14.95 -6.44
C LYS A 13 -3.81 13.96 -6.02
N LYS A 14 -4.58 13.47 -7.00
CA LYS A 14 -5.55 12.39 -6.79
C LYS A 14 -4.82 11.05 -6.81
N TYR A 15 -5.02 10.27 -5.76
CA TYR A 15 -4.61 8.87 -5.65
C TYR A 15 -5.89 8.05 -5.62
N ASP A 16 -5.99 7.11 -6.55
CA ASP A 16 -7.22 6.38 -6.82
C ASP A 16 -6.80 4.91 -7.02
N VAL A 17 -7.14 4.08 -6.05
CA VAL A 17 -6.76 2.67 -5.96
C VAL A 17 -7.51 1.86 -7.03
N GLU A 18 -8.70 2.30 -7.45
CA GLU A 18 -9.52 1.61 -8.47
C GLU A 18 -9.00 1.80 -9.90
N THR A 19 -8.42 2.98 -10.19
CA THR A 19 -7.89 3.30 -11.53
C THR A 19 -6.38 3.06 -11.66
N ALA A 20 -5.69 2.85 -10.55
CA ALA A 20 -4.28 2.52 -10.57
C ALA A 20 -4.04 1.05 -10.92
N ARG A 21 -2.88 0.79 -11.51
CA ARG A 21 -2.39 -0.56 -11.77
C ARG A 21 -1.85 -1.14 -10.46
N LEU A 22 -2.40 -2.26 -10.02
CA LEU A 22 -1.79 -3.05 -8.96
C LEU A 22 -0.46 -3.61 -9.48
N VAL A 23 0.63 -3.25 -8.80
CA VAL A 23 1.97 -3.77 -9.08
C VAL A 23 2.12 -5.10 -8.36
N ASP A 24 1.99 -5.04 -7.03
CA ASP A 24 2.09 -6.20 -6.17
C ASP A 24 1.28 -5.99 -4.88
N ARG A 25 1.03 -7.08 -4.17
CA ARG A 25 0.30 -7.09 -2.91
C ARG A 25 1.01 -8.00 -1.93
N TRP A 26 1.47 -7.41 -0.84
CA TRP A 26 1.98 -8.12 0.30
C TRP A 26 0.90 -8.23 1.38
N THR A 27 0.75 -9.42 1.96
CA THR A 27 -0.18 -9.65 3.06
C THR A 27 0.51 -10.42 4.17
N TYR A 28 0.32 -9.95 5.40
CA TYR A 28 0.83 -10.58 6.59
C TYR A 28 -0.28 -10.92 7.57
N GLY A 29 -0.30 -12.19 8.01
CA GLY A 29 -1.27 -12.70 8.96
C GLY A 29 -2.63 -13.00 8.34
N ASN A 30 -3.58 -13.36 9.21
CA ASN A 30 -4.96 -13.63 8.82
C ASN A 30 -5.83 -12.39 9.05
N PRO A 31 -6.91 -12.17 8.28
CA PRO A 31 -7.80 -11.02 8.46
C PRO A 31 -8.54 -11.01 9.80
N SER A 32 -8.56 -12.14 10.52
CA SER A 32 -9.08 -12.24 11.90
C SER A 32 -8.01 -11.94 12.96
N ASP A 33 -6.77 -11.72 12.56
CA ASP A 33 -5.64 -11.46 13.43
C ASP A 33 -5.51 -9.95 13.69
N PHE A 34 -5.14 -9.58 14.91
CA PHE A 34 -4.99 -8.17 15.28
C PHE A 34 -3.78 -7.50 14.60
N TYR A 35 -2.80 -8.32 14.18
CA TYR A 35 -1.60 -7.92 13.45
C TYR A 35 -1.74 -8.05 11.93
N TYR A 36 -2.96 -8.21 11.40
CA TYR A 36 -3.20 -8.26 9.97
C TYR A 36 -2.63 -7.02 9.28
N GLN A 37 -1.80 -7.21 8.26
CA GLN A 37 -1.31 -6.14 7.40
C GLN A 37 -1.50 -6.53 5.94
N ASP A 38 -1.91 -5.57 5.14
CA ASP A 38 -2.19 -5.70 3.73
C ASP A 38 -1.63 -4.47 3.05
N GLU A 39 -0.56 -4.63 2.29
CA GLU A 39 0.13 -3.56 1.62
C GLU A 39 0.08 -3.81 0.12
N MET A 40 -0.52 -2.88 -0.61
CA MET A 40 -0.64 -2.93 -2.05
C MET A 40 0.20 -1.81 -2.65
N LEU A 41 1.19 -2.17 -3.45
CA LEU A 41 1.93 -1.21 -4.26
C LEU A 41 1.14 -0.96 -5.55
N LEU A 42 0.77 0.31 -5.78
CA LEU A 42 0.00 0.72 -6.94
C LEU A 42 0.76 1.75 -7.77
N CYS A 43 0.64 1.63 -9.09
CA CYS A 43 1.19 2.57 -10.05
C CYS A 43 0.05 3.29 -10.76
N LYS A 44 0.06 4.63 -10.70
CA LYS A 44 -0.89 5.45 -11.45
C LYS A 44 -0.63 5.31 -12.94
N THR A 45 -1.64 5.60 -13.75
CA THR A 45 -1.50 5.76 -15.20
C THR A 45 -0.50 6.84 -15.62
N THR A 46 -0.18 7.78 -14.72
CA THR A 46 0.85 8.80 -14.90
C THR A 46 2.28 8.29 -14.62
N GLY A 47 2.45 7.06 -14.12
CA GLY A 47 3.75 6.50 -13.70
C GLY A 47 4.16 6.86 -12.27
N GLU A 48 3.27 7.46 -11.48
CA GLU A 48 3.52 7.75 -10.06
C GLU A 48 3.09 6.58 -9.18
N TYR A 49 3.95 6.16 -8.25
CA TYR A 49 3.67 5.06 -7.35
C TYR A 49 3.04 5.54 -6.03
N PHE A 50 2.25 4.69 -5.40
CA PHE A 50 1.72 4.92 -4.06
C PHE A 50 1.41 3.58 -3.41
N LEU A 51 1.54 3.54 -2.09
CA LEU A 51 1.21 2.38 -1.28
C LEU A 51 -0.19 2.56 -0.69
N TYR A 52 -1.03 1.55 -0.84
CA TYR A 52 -2.26 1.42 -0.09
C TYR A 52 -2.01 0.37 0.99
N ALA A 53 -1.94 0.82 2.25
CA ALA A 53 -1.70 -0.05 3.38
C ALA A 53 -2.97 -0.12 4.22
N GLN A 54 -3.44 -1.34 4.47
CA GLN A 54 -4.53 -1.66 5.37
C GLN A 54 -3.99 -2.53 6.50
N GLY A 55 -4.41 -2.25 7.73
CA GLY A 55 -3.97 -3.03 8.88
C GLY A 55 -5.04 -3.17 9.95
N GLY A 56 -4.88 -4.18 10.80
CA GLY A 56 -5.72 -4.40 11.96
C GLY A 56 -5.55 -3.31 13.04
N PRO A 57 -6.43 -3.28 14.05
CA PRO A 57 -6.44 -2.25 15.10
C PRO A 57 -5.17 -2.21 15.98
N LEU A 58 -4.31 -3.22 15.90
CA LEU A 58 -3.01 -3.30 16.58
C LEU A 58 -1.81 -3.26 15.63
N SER A 59 -2.01 -3.01 14.34
CA SER A 59 -0.92 -2.86 13.37
C SER A 59 -0.38 -1.42 13.31
N ASP A 60 0.80 -1.21 12.74
CA ASP A 60 1.38 0.14 12.53
C ASP A 60 0.43 1.07 11.75
N TYR A 61 -0.44 0.49 10.91
CA TYR A 61 -1.49 1.18 10.16
C TYR A 61 -2.81 1.40 10.93
N ARG A 62 -2.79 1.32 12.26
CA ARG A 62 -3.97 1.57 13.11
C ARG A 62 -4.57 2.95 12.79
N THR A 63 -5.87 2.97 12.50
CA THR A 63 -6.60 4.23 12.35
C THR A 63 -7.27 4.63 13.66
N TYR A 64 -7.16 5.90 14.00
CA TYR A 64 -7.96 6.48 15.07
C TYR A 64 -9.38 6.71 14.58
N SER A 65 -10.25 5.71 14.76
CA SER A 65 -11.68 5.90 14.54
C SER A 65 -12.33 6.76 15.63
N SER A 66 -11.76 6.80 16.85
CA SER A 66 -12.24 7.61 17.99
C SER A 66 -11.16 7.69 19.09
N PRO A 67 -11.19 8.66 20.03
CA PRO A 67 -10.24 8.73 21.15
C PRO A 67 -10.27 7.50 22.09
N THR A 68 -11.29 6.65 21.99
CA THR A 68 -11.49 5.45 22.83
C THR A 68 -11.73 4.16 22.03
N SER A 69 -11.53 4.15 20.70
CA SER A 69 -11.74 2.94 19.89
C SER A 69 -10.67 2.79 18.82
N TRP A 70 -10.04 1.61 18.85
CA TRP A 70 -8.92 1.23 18.00
C TRP A 70 -9.52 0.35 16.91
N GLY A 71 -9.47 0.81 15.67
CA GLY A 71 -10.03 0.10 14.51
C GLY A 71 -8.92 -0.26 13.53
N GLY A 72 -9.15 -1.32 12.74
CA GLY A 72 -8.33 -1.57 11.57
C GLY A 72 -8.39 -0.36 10.64
N GLY A 73 -7.23 0.11 10.20
CA GLY A 73 -7.08 1.31 9.40
C GLY A 73 -6.66 1.02 7.98
N GLU A 74 -6.85 2.01 7.14
CA GLU A 74 -6.32 2.04 5.79
C GLU A 74 -5.73 3.42 5.55
N ASP A 75 -4.57 3.45 4.90
CA ASP A 75 -3.91 4.68 4.52
C ASP A 75 -3.34 4.60 3.10
N ILE A 76 -3.32 5.75 2.43
CA ILE A 76 -2.74 5.91 1.11
C ILE A 76 -1.50 6.79 1.28
N VAL A 77 -0.34 6.21 1.03
CA VAL A 77 0.95 6.90 1.15
C VAL A 77 1.54 7.09 -0.25
N PRO A 78 1.73 8.34 -0.71
CA PRO A 78 2.35 8.58 -1.99
C PRO A 78 3.83 8.18 -1.94
N PHE A 79 4.26 7.35 -2.89
CA PHE A 79 5.63 6.84 -2.94
C PHE A 79 6.39 7.49 -4.10
N THR A 80 7.65 7.81 -3.83
CA THR A 80 8.61 8.08 -4.91
C THR A 80 9.04 6.77 -5.56
N LEU A 81 9.58 6.84 -6.77
CA LEU A 81 10.13 5.65 -7.45
C LEU A 81 11.12 4.90 -6.57
N TYR A 82 11.96 5.63 -5.82
CA TYR A 82 12.91 5.03 -4.88
C TYR A 82 12.21 4.28 -3.75
N GLN A 83 11.16 4.86 -3.14
CA GLN A 83 10.40 4.18 -2.08
C GLN A 83 9.66 2.94 -2.61
N ALA A 84 9.10 3.02 -3.82
CA ALA A 84 8.48 1.88 -4.48
C ALA A 84 9.49 0.75 -4.73
N LYS A 85 10.71 1.10 -5.17
CA LYS A 85 11.81 0.14 -5.30
C LYS A 85 12.22 -0.46 -3.95
N CYS A 86 12.36 0.35 -2.89
CA CYS A 86 12.68 -0.16 -1.55
C CYS A 86 11.64 -1.17 -1.06
N TRP A 87 10.36 -0.83 -1.16
CA TRP A 87 9.28 -1.74 -0.80
C TRP A 87 9.31 -3.01 -1.66
N ALA A 88 9.51 -2.88 -2.97
CA ALA A 88 9.62 -4.03 -3.85
C ALA A 88 10.84 -4.91 -3.53
N MET A 89 11.98 -4.34 -3.12
CA MET A 89 13.13 -5.13 -2.67
C MET A 89 12.88 -5.88 -1.36
N GLU A 90 12.04 -5.34 -0.47
CA GLU A 90 11.70 -5.98 0.81
C GLU A 90 10.60 -7.04 0.68
N HIS A 91 9.67 -6.86 -0.26
CA HIS A 91 8.44 -7.66 -0.33
C HIS A 91 8.25 -8.46 -1.62
N MET A 92 8.88 -8.07 -2.74
CA MET A 92 8.78 -8.75 -4.04
C MET A 92 10.00 -9.64 -4.30
N ASP A 93 9.81 -10.71 -5.06
CA ASP A 93 10.90 -11.52 -5.62
C ASP A 93 11.69 -10.73 -6.69
N GLY A 94 12.96 -11.08 -6.87
CA GLY A 94 13.84 -10.43 -7.85
C GLY A 94 13.26 -10.37 -9.27
N ASP A 95 12.67 -11.47 -9.74
CA ASP A 95 12.03 -11.56 -11.07
C ASP A 95 10.87 -10.55 -11.21
N ALA A 96 10.03 -10.42 -10.18
CA ALA A 96 8.90 -9.49 -10.17
C ALA A 96 9.38 -8.03 -10.08
N TYR A 97 10.45 -7.79 -9.32
CA TYR A 97 11.09 -6.48 -9.27
C TYR A 97 11.65 -6.07 -10.63
N GLU A 98 12.39 -6.96 -11.30
CA GLU A 98 13.00 -6.69 -12.61
C GLU A 98 11.95 -6.48 -13.70
N ALA A 99 10.83 -7.21 -13.65
CA ALA A 99 9.71 -7.03 -14.56
C ALA A 99 9.04 -5.65 -14.44
N GLU A 100 9.00 -5.06 -13.24
CA GLU A 100 8.37 -3.75 -13.00
C GLU A 100 9.35 -2.57 -13.13
N PHE A 101 10.54 -2.70 -12.54
CA PHE A 101 11.51 -1.61 -12.40
C PHE A 101 12.72 -1.70 -13.35
N GLY A 102 12.89 -2.83 -14.03
CA GLY A 102 14.01 -3.14 -14.91
C GLY A 102 15.15 -3.88 -14.21
N GLU A 103 16.01 -4.50 -15.02
CA GLU A 103 17.22 -5.25 -14.60
C GLU A 103 18.10 -4.38 -13.69
N VAL A 104 18.54 -4.95 -12.57
CA VAL A 104 19.49 -4.31 -11.65
C VAL A 104 20.88 -4.84 -12.00
N GLU A 105 21.82 -3.96 -12.37
CA GLU A 105 23.21 -4.37 -12.58
C GLU A 105 23.79 -4.96 -11.28
N GLU A 106 24.40 -6.15 -11.39
CA GLU A 106 25.10 -6.90 -10.32
C GLU A 106 26.46 -6.28 -9.95
#